data_AF-A0A946RTS3-F1
#
_entry.id   AF-A0A946RTS3-F1
#
_cell.length_a   1.000
_cell.length_b   1.000
_cell.length_c   1.000
_cell.angle_alpha   90.00
_cell.angle_beta   90.00
_cell.angle_gamma   90.00
#
_symmetry.space_group_name_H-M   'P 1'
#
loop_
_entity.id
_entity.type
_entity.pdbx_description
1 polymer ?
#
loop_
_entity_poly.entity_id
_entity_poly.type
_entity_poly.pdbx_seq_one_letter_code
_entity_poly.pdbx_strand_id
1 'polypeptide(L)'
;MMIDPYFQIFGQSQVAVPYTYENAVKLAGHSCGAVTGAWTITRKALEVLYPGGEIPVRGQIQVEAPGAEDEWFVGVFGEVITYITGAAPKTGFIGAEFGQTDDVFIRQNKMTYPDEPTGTMPPKMEWIFTRTDTGAKVGVIFNLAVITPVATPERQAMGKKMAAGEATPEEAADYYEYWNQRAIFVLDNADTLDGFFTVTVYEEGPATTASAVPPATADDFAWDQDYITEVPPIMMIDPYFSIFGQSQTPVPYYYEEAVKVAGHSCGAITGAWEMTRKALEALYPDGEVPMRGQISVDAPGAEDEWFVGVFGDVITFVTGASPHTGFIGAEFGKTDDIFVRQNKMVYDEEPTGQMPPAREWIFTRLDTGAKVGVKYNLIIILPIPTPGRIAMGKKMAAGEATAEEAADYIEYWNDRAQFTLENADVIDGFITVTIYE
;
A
#
# COMPACT_ATOMS: atom_id res chain seq x y z
N MET A 1 -2.37 -0.67 15.79
CA MET A 1 -3.24 0.52 15.76
C MET A 1 -2.39 1.71 15.34
N MET A 2 -2.89 2.57 14.47
CA MET A 2 -2.22 3.82 14.05
C MET A 2 -3.22 4.97 14.10
N ILE A 3 -2.81 6.15 14.55
CA ILE A 3 -3.57 7.38 14.32
C ILE A 3 -3.24 7.86 12.91
N ASP A 4 -4.24 8.21 12.09
CA ASP A 4 -4.00 8.92 10.84
C ASP A 4 -4.69 10.29 10.89
N PRO A 5 -3.91 11.40 10.87
CA PRO A 5 -4.47 12.75 10.86
C PRO A 5 -5.45 13.00 9.72
N TYR A 6 -5.28 12.35 8.57
CA TYR A 6 -6.24 12.49 7.47
C TYR A 6 -7.59 11.87 7.79
N PHE A 7 -7.63 10.71 8.44
CA PHE A 7 -8.91 10.11 8.84
C PHE A 7 -9.64 11.00 9.85
N GLN A 8 -8.90 11.68 10.75
CA GLN A 8 -9.50 12.56 11.76
C GLN A 8 -10.06 13.83 11.13
N ILE A 9 -9.27 14.55 10.33
CA ILE A 9 -9.65 15.84 9.75
C ILE A 9 -10.81 15.70 8.74
N PHE A 10 -10.93 14.54 8.10
CA PHE A 10 -12.02 14.23 7.16
C PHE A 10 -13.17 13.45 7.79
N GLY A 11 -13.17 13.26 9.12
CA GLY A 11 -14.28 12.60 9.81
C GLY A 11 -14.53 11.16 9.36
N GLN A 12 -13.46 10.45 8.96
CA GLN A 12 -13.49 9.04 8.52
C GLN A 12 -13.18 8.09 9.68
N SER A 13 -12.35 8.54 10.63
CA SER A 13 -12.16 7.87 11.92
C SER A 13 -11.67 8.87 12.96
N GLN A 14 -12.37 8.97 14.09
CA GLN A 14 -11.92 9.71 15.28
C GLN A 14 -11.10 8.88 16.26
N VAL A 15 -10.92 7.58 15.98
CA VAL A 15 -10.13 6.65 16.79
C VAL A 15 -8.91 6.16 16.02
N ALA A 16 -7.96 5.51 16.71
CA ALA A 16 -6.87 4.83 16.02
C ALA A 16 -7.40 3.69 15.14
N VAL A 17 -6.82 3.52 13.95
CA VAL A 17 -7.24 2.53 12.94
C VAL A 17 -6.36 1.28 13.00
N PRO A 18 -6.94 0.07 12.88
CA PRO A 18 -6.18 -1.16 12.76
C PRO A 18 -5.59 -1.32 11.37
N TYR A 19 -4.26 -1.44 11.33
CA TYR A 19 -3.51 -1.94 10.19
C TYR A 19 -3.23 -3.42 10.45
N THR A 20 -3.58 -4.29 9.51
CA THR A 20 -3.51 -5.75 9.67
C THR A 20 -2.43 -6.37 8.80
N TYR A 21 -1.89 -7.50 9.26
CA TYR A 21 -0.94 -8.28 8.48
C TYR A 21 -1.59 -8.87 7.21
N GLU A 22 -2.88 -9.20 7.25
CA GLU A 22 -3.65 -9.66 6.09
C GLU A 22 -3.57 -8.65 4.93
N ASN A 23 -3.77 -7.36 5.20
CA ASN A 23 -3.68 -6.33 4.16
C ASN A 23 -2.26 -6.17 3.62
N ALA A 24 -1.24 -6.31 4.48
CA ALA A 24 0.15 -6.33 4.02
C ALA A 24 0.43 -7.56 3.11
N VAL A 25 -0.17 -8.70 3.42
CA VAL A 25 -0.11 -9.91 2.59
C VAL A 25 -0.84 -9.72 1.27
N LYS A 26 -2.01 -9.07 1.26
CA LYS A 26 -2.71 -8.69 0.02
C LYS A 26 -1.86 -7.74 -0.82
N LEU A 27 -1.33 -6.67 -0.23
CA LEU A 27 -0.46 -5.71 -0.92
C LEU A 27 0.73 -6.42 -1.59
N ALA A 28 1.53 -7.16 -0.81
CA ALA A 28 2.72 -7.85 -1.30
C ALA A 28 2.41 -9.09 -2.19
N GLY A 29 1.22 -9.65 -2.06
CA GLY A 29 0.72 -10.81 -2.82
C GLY A 29 0.89 -12.17 -2.16
N HIS A 30 1.66 -12.30 -1.07
CA HIS A 30 1.68 -13.50 -0.24
C HIS A 30 2.35 -13.28 1.11
N SER A 31 2.02 -14.13 2.07
CA SER A 31 2.79 -14.28 3.29
C SER A 31 4.07 -15.08 3.01
N CYS A 32 5.22 -14.54 3.39
CA CYS A 32 6.51 -15.21 3.39
C CYS A 32 7.45 -14.55 4.40
N GLY A 33 8.65 -15.13 4.56
CA GLY A 33 9.65 -14.64 5.50
C GLY A 33 10.04 -13.16 5.33
N ALA A 34 10.02 -12.65 4.08
CA ALA A 34 10.28 -11.25 3.77
C ALA A 34 9.15 -10.34 4.28
N VAL A 35 7.89 -10.66 3.96
CA VAL A 35 6.72 -9.85 4.34
C VAL A 35 6.51 -9.86 5.87
N THR A 36 6.66 -11.02 6.53
CA THR A 36 6.68 -11.08 8.00
C THR A 36 7.85 -10.32 8.61
N GLY A 37 9.00 -10.31 7.94
CA GLY A 37 10.19 -9.57 8.35
C GLY A 37 9.97 -8.05 8.32
N ALA A 38 9.46 -7.53 7.20
CA ALA A 38 9.12 -6.11 7.04
C ALA A 38 8.06 -5.65 8.06
N TRP A 39 7.02 -6.47 8.25
CA TRP A 39 6.01 -6.24 9.29
C TRP A 39 6.63 -6.12 10.68
N THR A 40 7.52 -7.06 11.02
CA THR A 40 8.13 -7.14 12.35
C THR A 40 9.17 -6.04 12.58
N ILE A 41 9.96 -5.67 11.57
CA ILE A 41 10.88 -4.52 11.63
C ILE A 41 10.10 -3.25 11.95
N THR A 42 8.99 -3.04 11.23
CA THR A 42 8.14 -1.86 11.44
C THR A 42 7.56 -1.85 12.86
N ARG A 43 7.00 -2.98 13.33
CA ARG A 43 6.51 -3.10 14.71
C ARG A 43 7.57 -2.72 15.74
N LYS A 44 8.77 -3.30 15.63
CA LYS A 44 9.88 -3.04 16.58
C LYS A 44 10.34 -1.59 16.55
N ALA A 45 10.43 -0.98 15.36
CA ALA A 45 10.76 0.43 15.24
C ALA A 45 9.71 1.31 15.93
N LEU A 46 8.42 1.04 15.69
CA LEU A 46 7.33 1.81 16.30
C LEU A 46 7.27 1.65 17.83
N GLU A 47 7.53 0.46 18.37
CA GLU A 47 7.62 0.23 19.82
C GLU A 47 8.71 1.08 20.51
N VAL A 48 9.82 1.34 19.81
CA VAL A 48 10.89 2.22 20.29
C VAL A 48 10.52 3.70 20.13
N LEU A 49 9.99 4.09 18.97
CA LEU A 49 9.66 5.48 18.65
C LEU A 49 8.45 6.03 19.44
N TYR A 50 7.59 5.14 19.93
CA TYR A 50 6.36 5.44 20.66
C TYR A 50 6.32 4.64 21.98
N PRO A 51 7.21 4.94 22.94
CA PRO A 51 7.34 4.17 24.16
C PRO A 51 6.11 4.32 25.07
N GLY A 52 5.95 3.40 26.02
CA GLY A 52 4.91 3.50 27.05
C GLY A 52 3.48 3.26 26.54
N GLY A 53 3.32 2.64 25.36
CA GLY A 53 2.02 2.35 24.76
C GLY A 53 1.39 3.53 24.04
N GLU A 54 2.17 4.56 23.69
CA GLU A 54 1.73 5.62 22.79
C GLU A 54 1.35 5.02 21.43
N ILE A 55 0.23 5.48 20.87
CA ILE A 55 -0.24 5.02 19.56
C ILE A 55 0.55 5.76 18.48
N PRO A 56 1.22 5.06 17.55
CA PRO A 56 1.96 5.72 16.48
C PRO A 56 1.08 6.55 15.55
N VAL A 57 1.61 7.66 15.04
CA VAL A 57 0.88 8.58 14.15
C VAL A 57 1.44 8.48 12.73
N ARG A 58 0.61 8.09 11.77
CA ARG A 58 0.97 8.11 10.34
C ARG A 58 1.33 9.53 9.93
N GLY A 59 2.48 9.67 9.26
CA GLY A 59 3.06 10.97 8.93
C GLY A 59 4.09 11.51 9.88
N GLN A 60 4.23 10.96 11.09
CA GLN A 60 5.32 11.35 11.98
C GLN A 60 6.56 10.45 11.81
N ILE A 61 6.60 9.59 10.80
CA ILE A 61 7.70 8.65 10.58
C ILE A 61 8.37 8.95 9.25
N GLN A 62 9.69 9.08 9.27
CA GLN A 62 10.57 9.00 8.12
C GLN A 62 11.35 7.67 8.16
N VAL A 63 11.68 7.15 6.98
CA VAL A 63 12.35 5.86 6.82
C VAL A 63 13.51 6.00 5.84
N GLU A 64 14.68 5.49 6.19
CA GLU A 64 15.83 5.36 5.28
C GLU A 64 16.04 3.86 5.00
N ALA A 65 15.93 3.47 3.73
CA ALA A 65 16.10 2.10 3.29
C ALA A 65 17.59 1.73 3.13
N PRO A 66 17.97 0.47 3.39
CA PRO A 66 19.37 0.03 3.32
C PRO A 66 19.88 -0.28 1.89
N GLY A 67 19.04 -0.17 0.86
CA GLY A 67 19.35 -0.57 -0.51
C GLY A 67 18.41 0.10 -1.52
N ALA A 68 18.71 -0.04 -2.82
CA ALA A 68 17.86 0.50 -3.87
C ALA A 68 16.49 -0.18 -3.92
N GLU A 69 15.46 0.47 -4.49
CA GLU A 69 14.09 -0.06 -4.53
C GLU A 69 14.00 -1.44 -5.20
N ASP A 70 14.79 -1.65 -6.25
CA ASP A 70 14.84 -2.90 -7.02
C ASP A 70 15.84 -3.93 -6.47
N GLU A 71 16.51 -3.63 -5.36
CA GLU A 71 17.50 -4.50 -4.73
C GLU A 71 16.82 -5.65 -3.93
N TRP A 72 16.70 -6.81 -4.58
CA TRP A 72 16.20 -8.08 -4.01
C TRP A 72 14.76 -8.04 -3.48
N PHE A 73 14.58 -7.68 -2.20
CA PHE A 73 13.29 -7.55 -1.52
C PHE A 73 13.17 -6.20 -0.79
N VAL A 74 14.10 -5.27 -1.00
CA VAL A 74 14.09 -3.96 -0.35
C VAL A 74 12.81 -3.21 -0.67
N GLY A 75 12.41 -3.18 -1.95
CA GLY A 75 11.13 -2.61 -2.36
C GLY A 75 9.91 -3.23 -1.68
N VAL A 76 9.88 -4.56 -1.53
CA VAL A 76 8.76 -5.27 -0.86
C VAL A 76 8.69 -4.88 0.61
N PHE A 77 9.85 -4.71 1.28
CA PHE A 77 9.87 -4.20 2.64
C PHE A 77 9.36 -2.77 2.69
N GLY A 78 9.77 -1.95 1.73
CA GLY A 78 9.28 -0.61 1.49
C GLY A 78 7.76 -0.53 1.42
N GLU A 79 7.12 -1.31 0.53
CA GLU A 79 5.67 -1.35 0.37
C GLU A 79 4.95 -1.65 1.70
N VAL A 80 5.43 -2.63 2.47
CA VAL A 80 4.85 -2.99 3.78
C VAL A 80 5.08 -1.88 4.82
N ILE A 81 6.27 -1.30 4.86
CA ILE A 81 6.61 -0.22 5.80
C ILE A 81 5.79 1.04 5.47
N THR A 82 5.66 1.41 4.20
CA THR A 82 4.83 2.53 3.72
C THR A 82 3.37 2.28 4.06
N TYR A 83 2.83 1.08 3.84
CA TYR A 83 1.46 0.72 4.20
C TYR A 83 1.17 0.93 5.69
N ILE A 84 2.12 0.65 6.59
CA ILE A 84 1.91 0.81 8.03
C ILE A 84 2.09 2.28 8.45
N THR A 85 3.18 2.90 8.02
CA THR A 85 3.66 4.19 8.56
C THR A 85 3.16 5.42 7.79
N GLY A 86 2.71 5.22 6.55
CA GLY A 86 2.43 6.30 5.60
C GLY A 86 3.69 7.00 5.07
N ALA A 87 4.90 6.52 5.40
CA ALA A 87 6.14 7.05 4.85
C ALA A 87 6.32 6.54 3.43
N ALA A 88 5.91 7.34 2.44
CA ALA A 88 5.99 6.96 1.03
C ALA A 88 7.31 7.45 0.40
N PRO A 89 7.80 6.80 -0.66
CA PRO A 89 8.91 7.32 -1.47
C PRO A 89 8.42 8.49 -2.31
N LYS A 90 8.69 8.52 -3.61
CA LYS A 90 8.19 9.58 -4.49
C LYS A 90 6.66 9.57 -4.67
N THR A 91 5.99 8.48 -4.32
CA THR A 91 4.52 8.38 -4.28
C THR A 91 3.92 9.00 -3.00
N GLY A 92 2.63 8.75 -2.72
CA GLY A 92 1.95 9.28 -1.54
C GLY A 92 1.49 10.73 -1.67
N PHE A 93 0.61 11.15 -0.74
CA PHE A 93 0.07 12.49 -0.74
C PHE A 93 1.12 13.57 -0.39
N ILE A 94 1.15 14.63 -1.21
CA ILE A 94 2.02 15.80 -1.01
C ILE A 94 1.55 16.73 0.12
N GLY A 95 0.42 16.45 0.76
CA GLY A 95 -0.17 17.31 1.80
C GLY A 95 -1.03 18.46 1.28
N ALA A 96 -0.80 18.95 0.06
CA ALA A 96 -1.53 20.07 -0.56
C ALA A 96 -1.69 21.26 0.43
N GLU A 97 -2.92 21.75 0.63
CA GLU A 97 -3.18 22.83 1.59
C GLU A 97 -2.96 22.44 3.06
N PHE A 98 -3.10 21.15 3.41
CA PHE A 98 -2.95 20.65 4.78
C PHE A 98 -1.47 20.57 5.16
N GLY A 99 -0.64 20.06 4.25
CA GLY A 99 0.83 20.00 4.41
C GLY A 99 1.49 21.37 4.47
N GLN A 100 0.89 22.40 3.88
CA GLN A 100 1.36 23.79 4.04
C GLN A 100 1.14 24.34 5.46
N THR A 101 0.21 23.74 6.20
CA THR A 101 -0.12 24.12 7.58
C THR A 101 0.60 23.24 8.59
N ASP A 102 0.64 21.93 8.35
CA ASP A 102 1.28 20.95 9.22
C ASP A 102 1.89 19.80 8.39
N ASP A 103 3.19 19.61 8.51
CA ASP A 103 3.97 18.59 7.79
C ASP A 103 3.53 17.15 8.14
N VAL A 104 2.72 16.96 9.19
CA VAL A 104 2.13 15.66 9.51
C VAL A 104 1.24 15.14 8.39
N PHE A 105 0.69 16.00 7.53
CA PHE A 105 -0.14 15.60 6.39
C PHE A 105 0.68 15.26 5.13
N ILE A 106 2.00 15.49 5.13
CA ILE A 106 2.88 15.09 4.03
C ILE A 106 3.21 13.60 4.19
N ARG A 107 3.09 12.83 3.10
CA ARG A 107 3.42 11.40 3.02
C ARG A 107 4.57 11.16 2.04
N GLN A 108 4.56 11.91 0.94
CA GLN A 108 5.58 11.88 -0.10
C GLN A 108 6.98 12.22 0.45
N ASN A 109 7.99 11.54 -0.07
CA ASN A 109 9.42 11.67 0.24
C ASN A 109 9.77 11.43 1.71
N LYS A 110 8.94 10.67 2.44
CA LYS A 110 9.25 10.26 3.82
C LYS A 110 9.99 8.93 3.88
N MET A 111 10.03 8.17 2.78
CA MET A 111 10.92 7.03 2.61
C MET A 111 11.98 7.36 1.58
N THR A 112 13.25 7.11 1.89
CA THR A 112 14.37 7.32 0.97
C THR A 112 15.06 6.00 0.67
N TYR A 113 15.43 5.83 -0.60
CA TYR A 113 16.25 4.73 -1.07
C TYR A 113 17.56 5.29 -1.65
N PRO A 114 18.70 4.60 -1.46
CA PRO A 114 19.87 4.79 -2.31
C PRO A 114 19.52 4.64 -3.80
N ASP A 115 20.08 5.50 -4.65
CA ASP A 115 19.87 5.45 -6.11
C ASP A 115 20.44 4.17 -6.74
N GLU A 116 21.52 3.64 -6.17
CA GLU A 116 22.23 2.46 -6.67
C GLU A 116 22.22 1.34 -5.63
N PRO A 117 22.16 0.06 -6.03
CA PRO A 117 22.22 -1.07 -5.13
C PRO A 117 23.45 -1.02 -4.21
N THR A 118 23.25 -1.19 -2.91
CA THR A 118 24.37 -1.10 -1.94
C THR A 118 25.16 -2.39 -1.86
N GLY A 119 24.60 -3.51 -2.34
CA GLY A 119 25.17 -4.85 -2.24
C GLY A 119 25.14 -5.42 -0.82
N THR A 120 24.44 -4.75 0.10
CA THR A 120 24.41 -5.09 1.52
C THR A 120 23.45 -6.24 1.79
N MET A 121 23.92 -7.49 1.82
CA MET A 121 23.06 -8.65 2.12
C MET A 121 22.53 -8.62 3.58
N PRO A 122 21.33 -9.18 3.87
CA PRO A 122 21.01 -9.60 5.23
C PRO A 122 22.12 -10.50 5.79
N PRO A 123 22.47 -10.39 7.08
CA PRO A 123 21.81 -9.62 8.13
C PRO A 123 22.41 -8.22 8.36
N LYS A 124 22.86 -7.53 7.31
CA LYS A 124 23.48 -6.19 7.47
C LYS A 124 22.60 -5.05 6.98
N MET A 125 21.45 -5.37 6.40
CA MET A 125 20.45 -4.38 5.97
C MET A 125 19.78 -3.77 7.20
N GLU A 126 20.16 -2.53 7.52
CA GLU A 126 19.60 -1.77 8.63
C GLU A 126 18.59 -0.75 8.09
N TRP A 127 17.33 -0.92 8.47
CA TRP A 127 16.27 0.05 8.21
C TRP A 127 16.28 1.11 9.29
N ILE A 128 16.33 2.37 8.91
CA ILE A 128 16.37 3.49 9.86
C ILE A 128 15.01 4.15 9.90
N PHE A 129 14.47 4.34 11.10
CA PHE A 129 13.21 5.02 11.32
C PHE A 129 13.46 6.25 12.20
N THR A 130 12.93 7.39 11.78
CA THR A 130 13.00 8.64 12.55
C THR A 130 11.59 9.14 12.81
N ARG A 131 11.27 9.41 14.08
CA ARG A 131 10.05 10.10 14.48
C ARG A 131 10.27 11.61 14.37
N THR A 132 9.50 12.29 13.52
CA THR A 132 9.83 13.63 13.03
C THR A 132 9.53 14.75 14.04
N ASP A 133 8.57 14.58 14.93
CA ASP A 133 8.21 15.58 15.95
C ASP A 133 9.16 15.56 17.18
N THR A 134 9.75 14.41 17.49
CA THR A 134 10.65 14.23 18.63
C THR A 134 12.13 14.13 18.25
N GLY A 135 12.42 13.75 17.00
CA GLY A 135 13.77 13.38 16.57
C GLY A 135 14.21 11.99 17.04
N ALA A 136 13.35 11.22 17.73
CA ALA A 136 13.70 9.86 18.13
C ALA A 136 14.07 9.02 16.88
N LYS A 137 15.14 8.24 16.97
CA LYS A 137 15.76 7.56 15.83
C LYS A 137 16.20 6.15 16.21
N VAL A 138 15.80 5.17 15.41
CA VAL A 138 16.07 3.75 15.64
C VAL A 138 16.47 3.05 14.33
N GLY A 139 17.49 2.20 14.41
CA GLY A 139 17.85 1.24 13.37
C GLY A 139 17.33 -0.15 13.71
N VAL A 140 16.82 -0.87 12.72
CA VAL A 140 16.39 -2.26 12.89
C VAL A 140 16.95 -3.12 11.76
N ILE A 141 17.65 -4.18 12.14
CA ILE A 141 18.20 -5.20 11.27
C ILE A 141 17.38 -6.47 11.41
N PHE A 142 17.14 -7.15 10.28
CA PHE A 142 16.52 -8.48 10.24
C PHE A 142 17.44 -9.50 9.56
N ASN A 143 17.68 -10.62 10.26
CA ASN A 143 18.47 -11.73 9.75
C ASN A 143 17.60 -12.76 9.02
N LEU A 144 17.26 -12.47 7.76
CA LEU A 144 16.46 -13.38 6.92
C LEU A 144 17.14 -14.74 6.66
N ALA A 145 18.47 -14.82 6.78
CA ALA A 145 19.23 -16.03 6.45
C ALA A 145 19.04 -17.20 7.43
N VAL A 146 18.52 -16.94 8.64
CA VAL A 146 18.30 -17.97 9.66
C VAL A 146 16.86 -18.48 9.71
N ILE A 147 16.00 -18.05 8.79
CA ILE A 147 14.62 -18.53 8.71
C ILE A 147 14.59 -20.03 8.48
N THR A 148 13.82 -20.72 9.32
CA THR A 148 13.55 -22.15 9.17
C THR A 148 12.06 -22.40 8.87
N PRO A 149 11.69 -23.46 8.14
CA PRO A 149 12.57 -24.45 7.48
C PRO A 149 13.39 -23.82 6.34
N VAL A 150 14.64 -24.25 6.17
CA VAL A 150 15.61 -23.63 5.23
C VAL A 150 15.22 -23.82 3.76
N ALA A 151 15.68 -22.92 2.89
CA ALA A 151 15.50 -23.03 1.44
C ALA A 151 16.61 -23.93 0.87
N THR A 152 16.28 -25.19 0.59
CA THR A 152 17.21 -26.14 -0.05
C THR A 152 16.99 -26.18 -1.56
N PRO A 153 17.97 -26.66 -2.36
CA PRO A 153 17.79 -26.83 -3.80
C PRO A 153 16.58 -27.71 -4.17
N GLU A 154 16.25 -28.72 -3.35
CA GLU A 154 15.07 -29.55 -3.54
C GLU A 154 13.78 -28.77 -3.29
N ARG A 155 13.74 -27.91 -2.26
CA ARG A 155 12.61 -27.02 -1.99
C ARG A 155 12.44 -25.97 -3.09
N GLN A 156 13.53 -25.46 -3.65
CA GLN A 156 13.49 -24.56 -4.80
C GLN A 156 12.98 -25.26 -6.06
N ALA A 157 13.43 -26.50 -6.32
CA ALA A 157 12.93 -27.32 -7.43
C ALA A 157 11.42 -27.62 -7.26
N MET A 158 10.98 -27.90 -6.03
CA MET A 158 9.56 -28.07 -5.74
C MET A 158 8.77 -26.78 -5.99
N GLY A 159 9.30 -25.61 -5.59
CA GLY A 159 8.67 -24.32 -5.89
C GLY A 159 8.48 -24.07 -7.39
N LYS A 160 9.47 -24.43 -8.22
CA LYS A 160 9.33 -24.38 -9.69
C LYS A 160 8.27 -25.34 -10.21
N LYS A 161 8.19 -26.55 -9.65
CA LYS A 161 7.17 -27.55 -10.00
C LYS A 161 5.76 -27.06 -9.62
N MET A 162 5.63 -26.36 -8.47
CA MET A 162 4.38 -25.70 -8.07
C MET A 162 3.98 -24.61 -9.06
N ALA A 163 4.91 -23.73 -9.43
CA ALA A 163 4.67 -22.66 -10.40
C ALA A 163 4.28 -23.20 -11.80
N ALA A 164 4.81 -24.35 -12.21
CA ALA A 164 4.47 -24.99 -13.48
C ALA A 164 3.11 -25.71 -13.47
N GLY A 165 2.44 -25.80 -12.32
CA GLY A 165 1.20 -26.58 -12.17
C GLY A 165 1.40 -28.09 -12.30
N GLU A 166 2.62 -28.59 -12.08
CA GLU A 166 3.00 -30.00 -12.27
C GLU A 166 2.98 -30.82 -10.96
N ALA A 167 2.78 -30.16 -9.82
CA ALA A 167 2.75 -30.78 -8.51
C ALA A 167 1.52 -31.67 -8.33
N THR A 168 1.72 -32.85 -7.75
CA THR A 168 0.60 -33.66 -7.24
C THR A 168 -0.03 -32.99 -6.02
N PRO A 169 -1.29 -33.31 -5.65
CA PRO A 169 -1.92 -32.74 -4.46
C PRO A 169 -1.15 -32.99 -3.15
N GLU A 170 -0.47 -34.13 -3.03
CA GLU A 170 0.35 -34.47 -1.86
C GLU A 170 1.61 -33.61 -1.79
N GLU A 171 2.30 -33.42 -2.92
CA GLU A 171 3.47 -32.53 -3.01
C GLU A 171 3.08 -31.07 -2.74
N ALA A 172 1.91 -30.64 -3.25
CA ALA A 172 1.39 -29.30 -3.00
C ALA A 172 1.13 -29.07 -1.51
N ALA A 173 0.46 -30.01 -0.84
CA ALA A 173 0.17 -29.92 0.59
C ALA A 173 1.46 -29.82 1.45
N ASP A 174 2.47 -30.65 1.17
CA ASP A 174 3.78 -30.56 1.84
C ASP A 174 4.48 -29.22 1.57
N TYR A 175 4.39 -28.71 0.33
CA TYR A 175 4.98 -27.42 -0.01
C TYR A 175 4.27 -26.23 0.67
N TYR A 176 2.95 -26.28 0.81
CA TYR A 176 2.19 -25.28 1.55
C TYR A 176 2.62 -25.21 3.01
N GLU A 177 2.75 -26.36 3.66
CA GLU A 177 3.25 -26.43 5.04
C GLU A 177 4.66 -25.83 5.12
N TYR A 178 5.57 -26.31 4.27
CA TYR A 178 6.94 -25.79 4.21
C TYR A 178 7.00 -24.25 4.07
N TRP A 179 6.24 -23.70 3.13
CA TRP A 179 6.29 -22.27 2.82
C TRP A 179 5.75 -21.42 3.98
N ASN A 180 4.57 -21.77 4.49
CA ASN A 180 3.93 -20.99 5.55
C ASN A 180 4.65 -21.13 6.89
N GLN A 181 5.29 -22.28 7.18
CA GLN A 181 6.13 -22.45 8.37
C GLN A 181 7.29 -21.46 8.41
N ARG A 182 7.81 -21.01 7.25
CA ARG A 182 8.87 -19.98 7.20
C ARG A 182 8.37 -18.62 7.70
N ALA A 183 7.14 -18.25 7.34
CA ALA A 183 6.51 -17.02 7.82
C ALA A 183 6.17 -17.12 9.32
N ILE A 184 5.59 -18.25 9.75
CA ILE A 184 5.28 -18.52 11.16
C ILE A 184 6.56 -18.46 12.01
N PHE A 185 7.66 -19.06 11.54
CA PHE A 185 8.94 -19.00 12.22
C PHE A 185 9.38 -17.55 12.49
N VAL A 186 9.21 -16.63 11.54
CA VAL A 186 9.55 -15.22 11.75
C VAL A 186 8.72 -14.61 12.89
N LEU A 187 7.41 -14.86 12.90
CA LEU A 187 6.49 -14.32 13.89
C LEU A 187 6.76 -14.90 15.28
N ASP A 188 6.88 -16.23 15.39
CA ASP A 188 7.05 -16.94 16.67
C ASP A 188 8.39 -16.63 17.35
N ASN A 189 9.40 -16.26 16.56
CA ASN A 189 10.77 -16.02 17.05
C ASN A 189 11.16 -14.54 17.07
N ALA A 190 10.24 -13.64 16.70
CA ALA A 190 10.50 -12.20 16.55
C ALA A 190 11.13 -11.55 17.79
N ASP A 191 10.74 -11.99 18.99
CA ASP A 191 11.16 -11.39 20.27
C ASP A 191 12.04 -12.30 21.13
N THR A 192 12.29 -13.54 20.69
CA THR A 192 12.92 -14.59 21.51
C THR A 192 14.20 -15.17 20.92
N LEU A 193 14.40 -15.05 19.60
CA LEU A 193 15.60 -15.58 18.95
C LEU A 193 16.70 -14.52 18.85
N ASP A 194 17.75 -14.72 19.64
CA ASP A 194 18.92 -13.83 19.68
C ASP A 194 19.53 -13.59 18.29
N GLY A 195 19.75 -12.32 17.95
CA GLY A 195 20.36 -11.90 16.69
C GLY A 195 19.46 -12.07 15.46
N PHE A 196 18.18 -12.45 15.65
CA PHE A 196 17.22 -12.52 14.54
C PHE A 196 16.72 -11.15 14.12
N PHE A 197 16.40 -10.31 15.10
CA PHE A 197 16.20 -8.87 14.94
C PHE A 197 17.16 -8.13 15.86
N THR A 198 17.89 -7.16 15.32
CA THR A 198 18.75 -6.28 16.13
C THR A 198 18.18 -4.87 16.07
N VAL A 199 17.95 -4.27 17.24
CA VAL A 199 17.40 -2.92 17.37
C VAL A 199 18.48 -2.02 17.96
N THR A 200 18.82 -0.95 17.25
CA THR A 200 19.82 0.05 17.66
C THR A 200 19.11 1.38 17.89
N VAL A 201 19.03 1.83 19.14
CA VAL A 201 18.50 3.17 19.44
C VAL A 201 19.62 4.18 19.24
N TYR A 202 19.45 5.12 18.30
CA TYR A 202 20.40 6.20 18.04
C TYR A 202 20.04 7.46 18.84
N GLU A 203 18.76 7.78 18.90
CA GLU A 203 18.23 8.93 19.63
C GLU A 203 16.90 8.55 20.30
N GLU A 204 16.76 8.77 21.61
CA GLU A 204 15.52 8.44 22.34
C GLU A 204 14.40 9.47 22.12
N GLY A 205 14.75 10.68 21.69
CA GLY A 205 13.83 11.83 21.66
C GLY A 205 13.40 12.30 23.06
N PRO A 206 12.78 13.49 23.18
CA PRO A 206 12.15 13.92 24.42
C PRO A 206 10.93 13.06 24.77
N ALA A 207 10.61 12.96 26.05
CA ALA A 207 9.38 12.34 26.51
C ALA A 207 8.14 13.09 25.96
N THR A 208 7.19 12.33 25.44
CA THR A 208 5.92 12.81 24.90
C THR A 208 4.79 12.56 25.88
N THR A 209 3.69 13.28 25.71
CA THR A 209 2.41 12.91 26.32
C THR A 209 1.69 11.95 25.40
N ALA A 210 1.14 10.86 25.95
CA ALA A 210 0.32 9.93 25.18
C ALA A 210 -0.81 10.69 24.44
N SER A 211 -1.06 10.29 23.19
CA SER A 211 -2.13 10.86 22.38
C SER A 211 -3.47 10.83 23.10
N ALA A 212 -4.25 11.91 22.97
CA ALA A 212 -5.63 11.98 23.49
C ALA A 212 -6.62 11.14 22.67
N VAL A 213 -6.19 10.58 21.52
CA VAL A 213 -7.02 9.72 20.69
C VAL A 213 -7.22 8.38 21.40
N PRO A 214 -8.46 7.98 21.70
CA PRO A 214 -8.70 6.73 22.40
C PRO A 214 -8.30 5.54 21.51
N PRO A 215 -7.67 4.49 22.08
CA PRO A 215 -7.45 3.25 21.35
C PRO A 215 -8.79 2.56 21.11
N ALA A 216 -9.10 2.27 19.85
CA ALA A 216 -10.04 1.20 19.53
C ALA A 216 -9.32 -0.15 19.64
N THR A 217 -10.06 -1.22 19.90
CA THR A 217 -9.56 -2.58 19.61
C THR A 217 -9.74 -2.83 18.11
N ALA A 218 -8.97 -3.75 17.55
CA ALA A 218 -9.13 -4.11 16.14
C ALA A 218 -10.53 -4.69 15.85
N ASP A 219 -11.11 -5.41 16.82
CA ASP A 219 -12.41 -6.07 16.69
C ASP A 219 -13.60 -5.10 16.81
N ASP A 220 -13.41 -3.96 17.48
CA ASP A 220 -14.45 -2.95 17.69
C ASP A 220 -14.32 -1.73 16.75
N PHE A 221 -13.36 -1.74 15.82
CA PHE A 221 -13.15 -0.64 14.88
C PHE A 221 -14.27 -0.59 13.83
N ALA A 222 -14.83 0.60 13.64
CA ALA A 222 -15.72 0.93 12.53
C ALA A 222 -15.33 2.29 11.96
N TRP A 223 -15.54 2.47 10.65
CA TRP A 223 -15.40 3.77 10.01
C TRP A 223 -16.55 4.69 10.43
N ASP A 224 -16.27 5.98 10.59
CA ASP A 224 -17.31 6.99 10.83
C ASP A 224 -18.14 7.30 9.57
N GLN A 225 -17.69 6.79 8.41
CA GLN A 225 -18.33 6.97 7.11
C GLN A 225 -18.67 5.60 6.51
N ASP A 226 -19.97 5.25 6.52
CA ASP A 226 -20.45 3.91 6.16
C ASP A 226 -20.04 3.50 4.74
N TYR A 227 -20.09 4.43 3.77
CA TYR A 227 -19.78 4.17 2.36
C TYR A 227 -18.39 3.54 2.16
N ILE A 228 -17.44 3.76 3.07
CA ILE A 228 -16.08 3.19 2.99
C ILE A 228 -16.12 1.66 2.99
N THR A 229 -17.10 1.04 3.67
CA THR A 229 -17.25 -0.42 3.75
C THR A 229 -18.35 -0.97 2.83
N GLU A 230 -19.18 -0.11 2.26
CA GLU A 230 -20.31 -0.53 1.42
C GLU A 230 -19.97 -0.72 -0.07
N VAL A 231 -18.78 -0.27 -0.51
CA VAL A 231 -18.32 -0.49 -1.90
C VAL A 231 -18.11 -1.98 -2.16
N PRO A 232 -18.71 -2.56 -3.23
CA PRO A 232 -18.49 -3.95 -3.58
C PRO A 232 -17.00 -4.27 -3.80
N PRO A 233 -16.51 -5.44 -3.32
CA PRO A 233 -15.11 -5.79 -3.49
C PRO A 233 -14.79 -6.12 -4.95
N ILE A 234 -13.52 -5.89 -5.32
CA ILE A 234 -12.95 -6.43 -6.56
C ILE A 234 -12.42 -7.83 -6.23
N MET A 235 -12.98 -8.86 -6.87
CA MET A 235 -12.52 -10.23 -6.72
C MET A 235 -11.29 -10.47 -7.59
N MET A 236 -10.22 -11.00 -7.00
CA MET A 236 -8.98 -11.27 -7.72
C MET A 236 -8.49 -12.70 -7.45
N ILE A 237 -7.99 -13.39 -8.47
CA ILE A 237 -7.16 -14.58 -8.29
C ILE A 237 -5.72 -14.13 -8.05
N ASP A 238 -5.06 -14.65 -7.03
CA ASP A 238 -3.62 -14.47 -6.85
C ASP A 238 -2.88 -15.81 -7.03
N PRO A 239 -2.04 -15.95 -8.07
CA PRO A 239 -1.20 -17.13 -8.28
C PRO A 239 -0.33 -17.45 -7.07
N TYR A 240 0.18 -16.43 -6.38
CA TYR A 240 1.01 -16.66 -5.20
C TYR A 240 0.21 -17.27 -4.05
N PHE A 241 -1.00 -16.78 -3.79
CA PHE A 241 -1.87 -17.41 -2.80
C PHE A 241 -2.17 -18.88 -3.14
N SER A 242 -2.32 -19.17 -4.43
CA SER A 242 -2.62 -20.51 -4.93
C SER A 242 -1.45 -21.50 -4.72
N ILE A 243 -0.23 -21.11 -5.13
CA ILE A 243 0.95 -21.99 -5.01
C ILE A 243 1.50 -22.13 -3.59
N PHE A 244 1.09 -21.26 -2.67
CA PHE A 244 1.45 -21.33 -1.25
C PHE A 244 0.31 -21.78 -0.34
N GLY A 245 -0.85 -22.14 -0.90
CA GLY A 245 -1.98 -22.66 -0.11
C GLY A 245 -2.59 -21.62 0.84
N GLN A 246 -2.43 -20.33 0.54
CA GLN A 246 -2.97 -19.23 1.35
C GLN A 246 -4.41 -18.87 0.94
N SER A 247 -4.76 -19.10 -0.32
CA SER A 247 -6.14 -19.15 -0.82
C SER A 247 -6.18 -20.05 -2.05
N GLN A 248 -7.30 -20.76 -2.25
CA GLN A 248 -7.55 -21.58 -3.45
C GLN A 248 -8.74 -21.06 -4.27
N THR A 249 -9.25 -19.89 -3.89
CA THR A 249 -10.39 -19.23 -4.51
C THR A 249 -10.05 -17.75 -4.72
N PRO A 250 -10.80 -17.04 -5.58
CA PRO A 250 -10.71 -15.59 -5.65
C PRO A 250 -10.80 -14.94 -4.27
N VAL A 251 -9.95 -13.94 -4.03
CA VAL A 251 -9.87 -13.17 -2.79
C VAL A 251 -10.50 -11.80 -3.03
N PRO A 252 -11.35 -11.31 -2.12
CA PRO A 252 -11.89 -9.96 -2.20
C PRO A 252 -10.83 -8.92 -1.81
N TYR A 253 -10.69 -7.90 -2.64
CA TYR A 253 -10.02 -6.63 -2.31
C TYR A 253 -11.12 -5.62 -2.02
N TYR A 254 -11.03 -4.93 -0.88
CA TYR A 254 -12.05 -3.99 -0.43
C TYR A 254 -11.59 -2.54 -0.55
N TYR A 255 -12.54 -1.64 -0.79
CA TYR A 255 -12.26 -0.22 -0.89
C TYR A 255 -11.64 0.35 0.40
N GLU A 256 -12.09 -0.11 1.57
CA GLU A 256 -11.50 0.30 2.86
C GLU A 256 -10.01 -0.06 3.01
N GLU A 257 -9.56 -1.12 2.32
CA GLU A 257 -8.14 -1.51 2.32
C GLU A 257 -7.34 -0.55 1.45
N ALA A 258 -7.87 -0.16 0.30
CA ALA A 258 -7.29 0.89 -0.55
C ALA A 258 -7.26 2.25 0.18
N VAL A 259 -8.27 2.56 0.99
CA VAL A 259 -8.30 3.75 1.85
C VAL A 259 -7.16 3.72 2.89
N LYS A 260 -6.85 2.56 3.48
CA LYS A 260 -5.69 2.40 4.38
C LYS A 260 -4.35 2.50 3.66
N VAL A 261 -4.25 1.97 2.44
CA VAL A 261 -3.05 2.11 1.59
C VAL A 261 -2.79 3.60 1.30
N ALA A 262 -3.80 4.31 0.78
CA ALA A 262 -3.67 5.72 0.40
C ALA A 262 -3.60 6.67 1.61
N GLY A 263 -4.27 6.35 2.70
CA GLY A 263 -4.34 7.13 3.95
C GLY A 263 -5.64 7.91 4.17
N HIS A 264 -6.51 8.05 3.16
CA HIS A 264 -7.88 8.56 3.32
C HIS A 264 -8.74 8.30 2.08
N SER A 265 -10.06 8.31 2.27
CA SER A 265 -11.01 8.36 1.16
C SER A 265 -11.15 9.80 0.66
N CYS A 266 -11.09 9.99 -0.66
CA CYS A 266 -11.42 11.24 -1.33
C CYS A 266 -11.79 10.97 -2.80
N GLY A 267 -12.17 12.01 -3.54
CA GLY A 267 -12.50 11.91 -4.97
C GLY A 267 -11.37 11.34 -5.84
N ALA A 268 -10.11 11.43 -5.41
CA ALA A 268 -8.97 10.79 -6.08
C ALA A 268 -8.95 9.28 -5.85
N ILE A 269 -9.09 8.82 -4.60
CA ILE A 269 -8.98 7.39 -4.24
C ILE A 269 -10.19 6.59 -4.72
N THR A 270 -11.39 7.14 -4.59
CA THR A 270 -12.60 6.57 -5.21
C THR A 270 -12.45 6.50 -6.73
N GLY A 271 -11.85 7.51 -7.35
CA GLY A 271 -11.55 7.51 -8.78
C GLY A 271 -10.59 6.41 -9.20
N ALA A 272 -9.44 6.28 -8.54
CA ALA A 272 -8.47 5.23 -8.82
C ALA A 272 -9.06 3.82 -8.64
N TRP A 273 -9.90 3.62 -7.62
CA TRP A 273 -10.65 2.39 -7.40
C TRP A 273 -11.59 2.07 -8.58
N GLU A 274 -12.45 3.01 -8.96
CA GLU A 274 -13.43 2.82 -10.04
C GLU A 274 -12.77 2.70 -11.43
N MET A 275 -11.67 3.42 -11.66
CA MET A 275 -10.85 3.26 -12.87
C MET A 275 -10.29 1.84 -12.97
N THR A 276 -9.79 1.31 -11.85
CA THR A 276 -9.25 -0.05 -11.79
C THR A 276 -10.36 -1.07 -12.04
N ARG A 277 -11.51 -0.94 -11.37
CA ARG A 277 -12.67 -1.83 -11.57
C ARG A 277 -13.07 -1.89 -13.05
N LYS A 278 -13.27 -0.73 -13.68
CA LYS A 278 -13.69 -0.63 -15.08
C LYS A 278 -12.63 -1.13 -16.06
N ALA A 279 -11.34 -0.90 -15.78
CA ALA A 279 -10.26 -1.48 -16.59
C ALA A 279 -10.30 -3.01 -16.56
N LEU A 280 -10.46 -3.59 -15.37
CA LEU A 280 -10.52 -5.02 -15.18
C LEU A 280 -11.76 -5.65 -15.83
N GLU A 281 -12.93 -5.03 -15.71
CA GLU A 281 -14.16 -5.47 -16.40
C GLU A 281 -14.00 -5.50 -17.93
N ALA A 282 -13.25 -4.55 -18.50
CA ALA A 282 -12.97 -4.52 -19.94
C ALA A 282 -11.93 -5.56 -20.37
N LEU A 283 -10.91 -5.82 -19.54
CA LEU A 283 -9.85 -6.80 -19.83
C LEU A 283 -10.26 -8.27 -19.55
N TYR A 284 -11.27 -8.45 -18.71
CA TYR A 284 -11.79 -9.76 -18.26
C TYR A 284 -13.32 -9.78 -18.45
N PRO A 285 -13.80 -9.83 -19.70
CA PRO A 285 -15.23 -9.79 -20.00
C PRO A 285 -15.97 -11.05 -19.53
N ASP A 286 -17.29 -11.03 -19.60
CA ASP A 286 -18.17 -12.18 -19.32
C ASP A 286 -18.07 -12.74 -17.89
N GLY A 287 -17.63 -11.90 -16.93
CA GLY A 287 -17.50 -12.27 -15.52
C GLY A 287 -16.27 -13.12 -15.21
N GLU A 288 -15.28 -13.14 -16.10
CA GLU A 288 -13.96 -13.71 -15.81
C GLU A 288 -13.32 -12.97 -14.61
N VAL A 289 -12.78 -13.73 -13.66
CA VAL A 289 -12.14 -13.13 -12.49
C VAL A 289 -10.70 -12.71 -12.87
N PRO A 290 -10.33 -11.43 -12.70
CA PRO A 290 -8.99 -10.97 -13.02
C PRO A 290 -7.90 -11.62 -12.16
N MET A 291 -6.68 -11.71 -12.70
CA MET A 291 -5.56 -12.38 -12.04
C MET A 291 -4.43 -11.41 -11.72
N ARG A 292 -4.03 -11.34 -10.45
CA ARG A 292 -2.89 -10.50 -10.03
C ARG A 292 -1.61 -10.97 -10.68
N GLY A 293 -0.84 -10.01 -11.18
CA GLY A 293 0.37 -10.29 -11.97
C GLY A 293 0.17 -10.44 -13.46
N GLN A 294 -1.06 -10.55 -13.93
CA GLN A 294 -1.32 -10.68 -15.36
C GLN A 294 -1.63 -9.33 -16.02
N ILE A 295 -1.53 -8.23 -15.26
CA ILE A 295 -1.77 -6.87 -15.72
C ILE A 295 -0.47 -6.07 -15.64
N SER A 296 -0.16 -5.32 -16.69
CA SER A 296 0.76 -4.17 -16.61
C SER A 296 -0.01 -2.87 -16.82
N VAL A 297 0.54 -1.77 -16.32
CA VAL A 297 -0.07 -0.46 -16.31
C VAL A 297 0.95 0.59 -16.72
N ASP A 298 0.63 1.38 -17.74
CA ASP A 298 1.36 2.59 -18.09
C ASP A 298 0.62 3.80 -17.50
N ALA A 299 1.27 4.53 -16.60
CA ALA A 299 0.75 5.71 -15.94
C ALA A 299 0.96 6.97 -16.80
N PRO A 300 0.02 7.93 -16.81
CA PRO A 300 0.11 9.15 -17.60
C PRO A 300 0.86 10.27 -16.84
N GLY A 301 2.11 10.01 -16.47
CA GLY A 301 2.99 10.98 -15.82
C GLY A 301 4.01 10.38 -14.86
N ALA A 302 4.83 11.26 -14.29
CA ALA A 302 5.80 10.88 -13.29
C ALA A 302 5.13 10.49 -11.96
N GLU A 303 5.77 9.60 -11.22
CA GLU A 303 5.26 9.06 -9.95
C GLU A 303 5.00 10.16 -8.88
N ASP A 304 5.79 11.22 -8.88
CA ASP A 304 5.64 12.37 -7.98
C ASP A 304 4.71 13.48 -8.52
N GLU A 305 4.10 13.27 -9.69
CA GLU A 305 3.25 14.26 -10.36
C GLU A 305 1.82 14.31 -9.76
N TRP A 306 1.64 15.16 -8.75
CA TRP A 306 0.37 15.42 -8.05
C TRP A 306 -0.23 14.19 -7.35
N PHE A 307 -1.09 13.45 -8.02
CA PHE A 307 -1.76 12.24 -7.51
C PHE A 307 -1.47 11.02 -8.39
N VAL A 308 -0.56 11.10 -9.37
CA VAL A 308 -0.20 9.95 -10.23
C VAL A 308 0.28 8.78 -9.37
N GLY A 309 1.29 8.98 -8.51
CA GLY A 309 1.77 7.93 -7.63
C GLY A 309 0.68 7.37 -6.70
N VAL A 310 -0.19 8.22 -6.17
CA VAL A 310 -1.29 7.80 -5.29
C VAL A 310 -2.32 6.93 -6.03
N PHE A 311 -2.60 7.22 -7.30
CA PHE A 311 -3.44 6.35 -8.14
C PHE A 311 -2.74 5.03 -8.37
N GLY A 312 -1.44 5.08 -8.67
CA GLY A 312 -0.60 3.92 -8.84
C GLY A 312 -0.56 3.03 -7.59
N ASP A 313 -0.54 3.58 -6.38
CA ASP A 313 -0.58 2.81 -5.13
C ASP A 313 -1.87 1.97 -5.02
N VAL A 314 -3.03 2.56 -5.36
CA VAL A 314 -4.33 1.86 -5.35
C VAL A 314 -4.39 0.80 -6.46
N ILE A 315 -3.94 1.13 -7.66
CA ILE A 315 -3.89 0.20 -8.80
C ILE A 315 -2.95 -0.97 -8.50
N THR A 316 -1.79 -0.70 -7.91
CA THR A 316 -0.80 -1.71 -7.49
C THR A 316 -1.40 -2.64 -6.44
N PHE A 317 -2.08 -2.10 -5.43
CA PHE A 317 -2.73 -2.89 -4.39
C PHE A 317 -3.68 -3.95 -4.99
N VAL A 318 -4.56 -3.55 -5.92
CA VAL A 318 -5.54 -4.45 -6.54
C VAL A 318 -4.87 -5.41 -7.54
N THR A 319 -4.06 -4.89 -8.48
CA THR A 319 -3.59 -5.66 -9.64
C THR A 319 -2.27 -6.41 -9.40
N GLY A 320 -1.50 -5.98 -8.39
CA GLY A 320 -0.12 -6.44 -8.18
C GLY A 320 0.88 -5.90 -9.21
N ALA A 321 0.47 -4.95 -10.06
CA ALA A 321 1.39 -4.26 -10.97
C ALA A 321 2.19 -3.23 -10.18
N SER A 322 3.36 -3.59 -9.66
CA SER A 322 4.22 -2.69 -8.88
C SER A 322 5.20 -1.95 -9.77
N PRO A 323 5.74 -0.80 -9.32
CA PRO A 323 6.90 -0.16 -9.95
C PRO A 323 8.18 -0.95 -9.60
N HIS A 324 9.27 -0.28 -9.26
CA HIS A 324 10.53 -0.93 -8.92
C HIS A 324 10.47 -1.76 -7.62
N THR A 325 9.41 -1.62 -6.81
CA THR A 325 9.33 -2.19 -5.46
C THR A 325 8.78 -3.62 -5.36
N GLY A 326 8.12 -4.13 -6.40
CA GLY A 326 7.42 -5.42 -6.34
C GLY A 326 8.34 -6.65 -6.35
N PHE A 327 7.78 -7.83 -6.06
CA PHE A 327 8.52 -9.09 -6.19
C PHE A 327 9.01 -9.33 -7.62
N ILE A 328 10.31 -9.63 -7.75
CA ILE A 328 10.92 -10.02 -9.03
C ILE A 328 10.60 -11.45 -9.48
N GLY A 329 9.91 -12.24 -8.65
CA GLY A 329 9.68 -13.65 -8.93
C GLY A 329 10.96 -14.48 -9.01
N ALA A 330 11.97 -14.22 -8.16
CA ALA A 330 13.33 -14.76 -8.29
C ALA A 330 13.42 -16.28 -8.58
N GLU A 331 12.50 -17.06 -8.01
CA GLU A 331 12.37 -18.50 -8.24
C GLU A 331 11.22 -18.85 -9.19
N PHE A 332 10.02 -18.29 -8.95
CA PHE A 332 8.77 -18.63 -9.63
C PHE A 332 8.57 -17.93 -10.98
N GLY A 333 9.02 -16.67 -11.08
CA GLY A 333 9.02 -15.87 -12.30
C GLY A 333 9.89 -16.46 -13.42
N LYS A 334 10.87 -17.30 -13.06
CA LYS A 334 11.66 -18.07 -14.06
C LYS A 334 10.87 -19.19 -14.72
N THR A 335 9.77 -19.62 -14.10
CA THR A 335 8.87 -20.64 -14.64
C THR A 335 7.71 -19.98 -15.37
N ASP A 336 7.12 -18.94 -14.77
CA ASP A 336 5.99 -18.21 -15.34
C ASP A 336 6.04 -16.73 -14.90
N ASP A 337 6.05 -15.81 -15.86
CA ASP A 337 6.10 -14.36 -15.65
C ASP A 337 4.90 -13.82 -14.86
N ILE A 338 3.83 -14.62 -14.70
CA ILE A 338 2.70 -14.28 -13.84
C ILE A 338 3.09 -14.07 -12.38
N PHE A 339 4.21 -14.62 -11.92
CA PHE A 339 4.72 -14.43 -10.57
C PHE A 339 5.63 -13.18 -10.44
N VAL A 340 5.93 -12.50 -11.54
CA VAL A 340 6.63 -11.20 -11.49
C VAL A 340 5.62 -10.10 -11.16
N ARG A 341 5.97 -9.21 -10.24
CA ARG A 341 5.18 -8.03 -9.84
C ARG A 341 5.93 -6.72 -10.16
N GLN A 342 7.26 -6.75 -10.02
CA GLN A 342 8.14 -5.62 -10.31
C GLN A 342 8.05 -5.15 -11.76
N ASN A 343 8.16 -3.84 -11.97
CA ASN A 343 8.20 -3.16 -13.27
C ASN A 343 6.96 -3.40 -14.15
N LYS A 344 5.81 -3.68 -13.51
CA LYS A 344 4.52 -3.79 -14.19
C LYS A 344 3.70 -2.50 -14.09
N MET A 345 4.05 -1.58 -13.20
CA MET A 345 3.62 -0.17 -13.24
C MET A 345 4.76 0.67 -13.80
N VAL A 346 4.51 1.38 -14.89
CA VAL A 346 5.49 2.24 -15.55
C VAL A 346 5.04 3.69 -15.45
N TYR A 347 5.91 4.54 -14.92
CA TYR A 347 5.73 5.99 -14.85
C TYR A 347 6.63 6.68 -15.88
N ASP A 348 6.26 7.89 -16.29
CA ASP A 348 7.16 8.74 -17.06
C ASP A 348 8.31 9.24 -16.17
N GLU A 349 9.50 9.46 -16.75
CA GLU A 349 10.65 9.99 -15.99
C GLU A 349 10.43 11.43 -15.53
N GLU A 350 9.67 12.22 -16.30
CA GLU A 350 9.46 13.65 -16.06
C GLU A 350 7.96 13.98 -16.02
N PRO A 351 7.53 14.92 -15.17
CA PRO A 351 6.14 15.36 -15.12
C PRO A 351 5.62 15.82 -16.49
N THR A 352 4.45 15.31 -16.88
CA THR A 352 3.81 15.64 -18.17
C THR A 352 3.13 17.01 -18.16
N GLY A 353 2.76 17.51 -16.98
CA GLY A 353 1.97 18.72 -16.79
C GLY A 353 0.52 18.59 -17.28
N GLN A 354 0.08 17.40 -17.69
CA GLN A 354 -1.26 17.17 -18.19
C GLN A 354 -2.24 17.10 -17.02
N MET A 355 -3.23 17.98 -16.97
CA MET A 355 -4.31 17.90 -15.98
C MET A 355 -5.36 16.86 -16.41
N PRO A 356 -6.05 16.18 -15.47
CA PRO A 356 -7.30 15.48 -15.76
C PRO A 356 -8.29 16.40 -16.50
N PRO A 357 -9.15 15.87 -17.40
CA PRO A 357 -9.31 14.46 -17.78
C PRO A 357 -8.34 13.97 -18.86
N ALA A 358 -7.32 14.75 -19.25
CA ALA A 358 -6.46 14.38 -20.39
C ALA A 358 -5.56 13.14 -20.11
N ARG A 359 -5.33 12.83 -18.83
CA ARG A 359 -4.54 11.70 -18.35
C ARG A 359 -5.21 10.36 -18.63
N GLU A 360 -4.56 9.53 -19.45
CA GLU A 360 -5.03 8.19 -19.81
C GLU A 360 -4.12 7.11 -19.24
N TRP A 361 -4.67 6.28 -18.35
CA TRP A 361 -3.99 5.12 -17.79
C TRP A 361 -4.19 3.93 -18.71
N ILE A 362 -3.11 3.26 -19.09
CA ILE A 362 -3.17 2.13 -20.02
C ILE A 362 -2.99 0.84 -19.24
N PHE A 363 -4.02 0.00 -19.20
CA PHE A 363 -3.93 -1.33 -18.62
C PHE A 363 -3.77 -2.35 -19.75
N THR A 364 -2.83 -3.26 -19.62
CA THR A 364 -2.59 -4.35 -20.58
C THR A 364 -2.69 -5.68 -19.87
N ARG A 365 -3.55 -6.56 -20.37
CA ARG A 365 -3.61 -7.96 -19.96
C ARG A 365 -2.54 -8.74 -20.72
N LEU A 366 -1.58 -9.29 -20.00
CA LEU A 366 -0.29 -9.74 -20.54
C LEU A 366 -0.35 -11.04 -21.36
N ASP A 367 -1.28 -11.96 -21.04
CA ASP A 367 -1.42 -13.24 -21.76
C ASP A 367 -2.12 -13.10 -23.12
N THR A 368 -3.04 -12.14 -23.24
CA THR A 368 -3.83 -11.90 -24.46
C THR A 368 -3.32 -10.71 -25.28
N GLY A 369 -2.58 -9.79 -24.63
CA GLY A 369 -2.21 -8.50 -25.21
C GLY A 369 -3.36 -7.49 -25.27
N ALA A 370 -4.56 -7.85 -24.75
CA ALA A 370 -5.70 -6.93 -24.71
C ALA A 370 -5.34 -5.69 -23.89
N LYS A 371 -5.70 -4.52 -24.41
CA LYS A 371 -5.31 -3.25 -23.83
C LYS A 371 -6.52 -2.33 -23.70
N VAL A 372 -6.58 -1.59 -22.60
CA VAL A 372 -7.63 -0.62 -22.33
C VAL A 372 -7.04 0.67 -21.78
N GLY A 373 -7.54 1.80 -22.26
CA GLY A 373 -7.20 3.13 -21.79
C GLY A 373 -8.31 3.67 -20.91
N VAL A 374 -7.97 4.21 -19.74
CA VAL A 374 -8.93 4.76 -18.79
C VAL A 374 -8.60 6.21 -18.48
N LYS A 375 -9.54 7.11 -18.76
CA LYS A 375 -9.48 8.54 -18.40
C LYS A 375 -10.48 8.84 -17.30
N TYR A 376 -10.09 9.67 -16.33
CA TYR A 376 -10.95 10.10 -15.24
C TYR A 376 -11.03 11.62 -15.11
N ASN A 377 -12.25 12.15 -15.06
CA ASN A 377 -12.53 13.58 -15.00
C ASN A 377 -12.76 14.07 -13.56
N LEU A 378 -11.68 14.33 -12.83
CA LEU A 378 -11.72 14.86 -11.45
C LEU A 378 -12.37 16.25 -11.32
N ILE A 379 -12.45 17.03 -12.41
CA ILE A 379 -12.88 18.44 -12.37
C ILE A 379 -14.39 18.56 -12.10
N ILE A 380 -15.17 17.54 -12.48
CA ILE A 380 -16.63 17.58 -12.36
C ILE A 380 -17.16 17.00 -11.04
N ILE A 381 -16.27 16.58 -10.12
CA ILE A 381 -16.65 16.05 -8.81
C ILE A 381 -17.35 17.15 -8.00
N LEU A 382 -18.57 16.86 -7.56
CA LEU A 382 -19.35 17.72 -6.69
C LEU A 382 -19.25 17.27 -5.22
N PRO A 383 -19.38 18.19 -4.25
CA PRO A 383 -19.41 19.65 -4.41
C PRO A 383 -18.06 20.21 -4.86
N ILE A 384 -18.04 21.20 -5.78
CA ILE A 384 -16.81 21.73 -6.42
C ILE A 384 -15.86 22.38 -5.39
N PRO A 385 -14.52 22.20 -5.51
CA PRO A 385 -13.58 22.89 -4.66
C PRO A 385 -13.59 24.40 -4.93
N THR A 386 -13.57 25.19 -3.86
CA THR A 386 -13.52 26.67 -3.94
C THR A 386 -12.34 27.19 -3.12
N PRO A 387 -11.87 28.43 -3.36
CA PRO A 387 -10.88 29.07 -2.50
C PRO A 387 -11.30 29.10 -1.01
N GLY A 388 -12.61 29.20 -0.73
CA GLY A 388 -13.15 29.12 0.62
C GLY A 388 -13.00 27.72 1.23
N ARG A 389 -13.27 26.65 0.46
CA ARG A 389 -13.03 25.27 0.91
C ARG A 389 -11.54 24.98 1.13
N ILE A 390 -10.65 25.51 0.29
CA ILE A 390 -9.19 25.40 0.50
C ILE A 390 -8.77 26.13 1.79
N ALA A 391 -9.27 27.34 2.02
CA ALA A 391 -9.00 28.09 3.26
C ALA A 391 -9.55 27.35 4.49
N MET A 392 -10.70 26.70 4.37
CA MET A 392 -11.26 25.87 5.44
C MET A 392 -10.41 24.64 5.72
N GLY A 393 -9.88 23.97 4.70
CA GLY A 393 -8.92 22.86 4.87
C GLY A 393 -7.67 23.27 5.66
N LYS A 394 -7.12 24.45 5.37
CA LYS A 394 -6.01 25.03 6.17
C LYS A 394 -6.41 25.29 7.62
N LYS A 395 -7.60 25.83 7.84
CA LYS A 395 -8.14 26.11 9.17
C LYS A 395 -8.35 24.82 9.98
N MET A 396 -8.83 23.76 9.32
CA MET A 396 -8.98 22.43 9.89
C MET A 396 -7.61 21.85 10.29
N ALA A 397 -6.61 21.92 9.41
CA ALA A 397 -5.25 21.44 9.70
C ALA A 397 -4.59 22.20 10.85
N ALA A 398 -4.88 23.49 11.01
CA ALA A 398 -4.38 24.30 12.12
C ALA A 398 -5.08 24.02 13.46
N GLY A 399 -6.15 23.22 13.48
CA GLY A 399 -6.97 23.00 14.66
C GLY A 399 -7.78 24.24 15.08
N GLU A 400 -8.03 25.18 14.16
CA GLU A 400 -8.68 26.46 14.43
C GLU A 400 -10.18 26.46 14.09
N ALA A 401 -10.67 25.40 13.43
CA ALA A 401 -12.07 25.28 13.05
C ALA A 401 -12.97 25.08 14.28
N THR A 402 -14.12 25.76 14.27
CA THR A 402 -15.20 25.46 15.22
C THR A 402 -15.82 24.09 14.90
N ALA A 403 -16.55 23.50 15.86
CA ALA A 403 -17.21 22.20 15.63
C ALA A 403 -18.22 22.23 14.47
N GLU A 404 -18.90 23.36 14.26
CA GLU A 404 -19.84 23.54 13.14
C GLU A 404 -19.09 23.61 11.80
N GLU A 405 -18.00 24.37 11.72
CA GLU A 405 -17.15 24.43 10.52
C GLU A 405 -16.51 23.09 10.20
N ALA A 406 -16.09 22.34 11.22
CA ALA A 406 -15.53 21.01 11.06
C ALA A 406 -16.57 20.03 10.49
N ALA A 407 -17.79 20.04 11.03
CA ALA A 407 -18.87 19.19 10.54
C ALA A 407 -19.21 19.48 9.06
N ASP A 408 -19.36 20.75 8.69
CA ASP A 408 -19.63 21.15 7.29
C ASP A 408 -18.46 20.77 6.35
N TYR A 409 -17.21 20.89 6.80
CA TYR A 409 -16.07 20.49 5.98
C TYR A 409 -15.95 18.97 5.81
N ILE A 410 -16.25 18.20 6.86
CA ILE A 410 -16.28 16.73 6.84
C ILE A 410 -17.35 16.23 5.86
N GLU A 411 -18.57 16.79 5.92
CA GLU A 411 -19.65 16.49 4.98
C GLU A 411 -19.21 16.80 3.55
N TYR A 412 -18.73 18.02 3.30
CA TYR A 412 -18.20 18.42 2.00
C TYR A 412 -17.13 17.46 1.45
N TRP A 413 -16.21 16.99 2.28
CA TRP A 413 -15.13 16.12 1.84
C TRP A 413 -15.64 14.73 1.43
N ASN A 414 -16.51 14.14 2.26
CA ASN A 414 -17.03 12.80 2.01
C ASN A 414 -18.09 12.77 0.92
N ASP A 415 -18.88 13.84 0.74
CA ASP A 415 -19.78 13.98 -0.40
C ASP A 415 -19.03 13.91 -1.74
N ARG A 416 -17.81 14.44 -1.80
CA ARG A 416 -16.97 14.34 -3.01
C ARG A 416 -16.53 12.91 -3.32
N ALA A 417 -16.26 12.11 -2.29
CA ALA A 417 -15.92 10.70 -2.47
C ALA A 417 -17.16 9.90 -2.91
N GLN A 418 -18.28 10.08 -2.20
CA GLN A 418 -19.55 9.44 -2.53
C GLN A 418 -20.03 9.80 -3.94
N PHE A 419 -19.93 11.07 -4.33
CA PHE A 419 -20.25 11.52 -5.69
C PHE A 419 -19.50 10.69 -6.74
N THR A 420 -18.21 10.42 -6.53
CA THR A 420 -17.45 9.60 -7.47
C THR A 420 -18.00 8.17 -7.56
N LEU A 421 -18.23 7.52 -6.41
CA LEU A 421 -18.73 6.14 -6.35
C LEU A 421 -20.12 6.01 -6.98
N GLU A 422 -21.04 6.93 -6.67
CA GLU A 422 -22.42 6.92 -7.16
C GLU A 422 -22.52 7.20 -8.65
N ASN A 423 -21.57 7.93 -9.23
CA ASN A 423 -21.67 8.45 -10.59
C ASN A 423 -20.69 7.82 -11.59
N ALA A 424 -19.80 6.94 -11.15
CA ALA A 424 -18.80 6.27 -11.99
C ALA A 424 -19.42 5.55 -13.21
N ASP A 425 -20.63 5.01 -13.09
CA ASP A 425 -21.38 4.34 -14.15
C ASP A 425 -22.54 5.17 -14.74
N VAL A 426 -22.79 6.38 -14.21
CA VAL A 426 -23.99 7.17 -14.52
C VAL A 426 -23.67 8.40 -15.37
N ILE A 427 -22.56 9.10 -15.09
CA ILE A 427 -22.19 10.33 -15.81
C ILE A 427 -21.29 9.99 -16.99
N ASP A 428 -21.82 10.22 -18.20
CA ASP A 428 -21.06 10.09 -19.45
C ASP A 428 -19.78 10.94 -19.41
N GLY A 429 -18.65 10.32 -19.74
CA GLY A 429 -17.34 10.99 -19.77
C GLY A 429 -16.72 11.26 -18.40
N PHE A 430 -17.33 10.80 -17.30
CA PHE A 430 -16.72 10.91 -15.98
C PHE A 430 -15.55 9.95 -15.81
N ILE A 431 -15.77 8.65 -16.11
CA ILE A 431 -14.71 7.68 -16.36
C ILE A 431 -14.92 7.13 -17.77
N THR A 432 -13.97 7.39 -18.67
CA THR A 432 -14.01 6.92 -20.06
C THR A 432 -13.09 5.72 -20.22
N VAL A 433 -13.61 4.65 -20.83
CA VAL A 433 -12.89 3.41 -21.10
C VAL A 433 -12.76 3.24 -22.62
N THR A 434 -11.53 3.13 -23.12
CA THR A 434 -11.21 2.94 -24.53
C THR A 434 -10.56 1.58 -24.72
N ILE A 435 -11.23 0.66 -25.41
CA ILE A 435 -10.63 -0.63 -25.78
C ILE A 435 -9.74 -0.42 -27.01
N TYR A 436 -8.49 -0.86 -26.96
CA TYR A 436 -7.59 -0.83 -28.11
C TYR A 436 -7.62 -2.18 -28.83
N GLU A 437 -7.71 -2.13 -30.16
CA GLU A 437 -7.69 -3.29 -31.07
C GLU A 437 -6.28 -3.81 -31.38
#